data_AF-A0A378F823-F1
#
_entry.id   AF-A0A378F823-F1
#
_cell.length_a   1.000
_cell.length_b   1.000
_cell.length_c   1.000
_cell.angle_alpha   90.00
_cell.angle_beta   90.00
_cell.angle_gamma   90.00
#
_symmetry.space_group_name_H-M   'P 1'
#
loop_
_entity.id
_entity.type
_entity.pdbx_description
1 polymer ?
#
loop_
_entity_poly.entity_id
_entity_poly.type
_entity_poly.pdbx_seq_one_letter_code
_entity_poly.pdbx_strand_id
1 'polypeptide(L)'
;MGFVSRSYDLPETTCEAELLELIDTLNADKTIDGILVQLPLPAGIDNVKVLERIAPDKDVDGFHPYNVGRLCQRAPRLRPCTPRGIVTLLER
;
A
#
# COMPACT_ATOMS: atom_id res chain seq x y z
N MET A 1 -20.45 -4.16 -5.52
CA MET A 1 -19.74 -3.95 -4.25
C MET A 1 -19.76 -2.46 -3.95
N GLY A 2 -20.23 -2.04 -2.77
CA GLY A 2 -20.21 -0.64 -2.34
C GLY A 2 -18.97 -0.39 -1.50
N PHE A 3 -17.90 0.09 -2.12
CA PHE A 3 -16.69 0.52 -1.42
C PHE A 3 -16.64 2.05 -1.40
N VAL A 4 -16.24 2.62 -0.27
CA VAL A 4 -15.89 4.04 -0.21
C VAL A 4 -14.47 4.17 -0.73
N SER A 5 -14.30 4.89 -1.84
CA SER A 5 -12.98 5.19 -2.40
C SER A 5 -12.69 6.67 -2.21
N ARG A 6 -11.49 6.99 -1.72
CA ARG A 6 -10.94 8.35 -1.70
C ARG A 6 -9.68 8.36 -2.54
N SER A 7 -9.64 9.23 -3.54
CA SER A 7 -8.50 9.41 -4.43
C SER A 7 -7.84 10.74 -4.15
N TYR A 8 -6.51 10.74 -4.06
CA TYR A 8 -5.68 11.91 -3.80
C TYR A 8 -4.71 12.07 -4.97
N ASP A 9 -5.00 13.02 -5.85
CA ASP A 9 -4.12 13.38 -6.96
C ASP A 9 -3.14 14.45 -6.48
N LEU A 10 -1.91 14.03 -6.20
CA LEU A 10 -0.85 14.90 -5.69
C LEU A 10 0.02 15.42 -6.85
N PRO A 11 0.40 16.71 -6.85
CA PRO A 11 1.33 17.25 -7.84
C PRO A 11 2.67 16.52 -7.83
N GLU A 12 3.36 16.46 -8.98
CA GLU A 12 4.73 15.91 -9.05
C GLU A 12 5.74 16.69 -8.18
N THR A 13 5.42 17.93 -7.82
CA THR A 13 6.23 18.77 -6.92
C THR A 13 6.01 18.48 -5.44
N THR A 14 5.11 17.56 -5.10
CA THR A 14 4.84 17.17 -3.71
C THR A 14 6.10 16.62 -3.08
N CYS A 15 6.45 17.11 -1.90
CA CYS A 15 7.64 16.62 -1.21
C CYS A 15 7.35 15.31 -0.45
N GLU A 16 8.41 14.56 -0.14
CA GLU A 16 8.29 13.32 0.64
C GLU A 16 7.56 13.54 1.97
N ALA A 17 7.80 14.68 2.65
CA ALA A 17 7.18 14.97 3.94
C ALA A 17 5.65 15.11 3.85
N GLU A 18 5.15 15.81 2.83
CA GLU A 18 3.70 15.98 2.60
C GLU A 18 3.02 14.63 2.29
N LEU A 19 3.68 13.78 1.50
CA LEU A 19 3.16 12.44 1.21
C LEU A 19 3.11 11.57 2.47
N LEU A 20 4.16 11.60 3.30
CA LEU A 20 4.21 10.84 4.55
C LEU A 20 3.17 11.33 5.57
N GLU A 21 2.92 12.64 5.64
CA GLU A 21 1.89 13.22 6.52
C GLU A 21 0.48 12.82 6.08
N LEU A 22 0.22 12.76 4.76
CA LEU A 22 -1.03 12.22 4.23
C LEU A 22 -1.21 10.75 4.62
N ILE A 23 -0.17 9.94 4.46
CA ILE A 23 -0.20 8.52 4.84
C ILE A 23 -0.48 8.36 6.34
N ASP A 24 0.16 9.17 7.20
CA ASP A 24 -0.10 9.17 8.64
C ASP A 24 -1.56 9.50 8.96
N THR A 25 -2.12 10.48 8.26
CA THR A 25 -3.54 10.86 8.41
C THR A 25 -4.47 9.71 8.03
N LEU A 26 -4.20 9.04 6.90
CA LEU A 26 -4.99 7.90 6.42
C LEU A 26 -4.82 6.65 7.30
N ASN A 27 -3.63 6.45 7.86
CA ASN A 27 -3.36 5.40 8.84
C ASN A 27 -4.21 5.61 10.11
N ALA A 28 -4.33 6.85 10.59
CA ALA A 28 -5.10 7.18 11.78
C ALA A 28 -6.64 7.14 11.56
N ASP A 29 -7.11 7.31 10.32
CA ASP A 29 -8.53 7.29 9.98
C ASP A 29 -9.12 5.87 10.07
N LYS A 30 -10.01 5.65 11.04
CA LYS A 30 -10.71 4.36 11.26
C LYS A 30 -11.74 4.03 10.18
N THR A 31 -12.06 4.99 9.31
CA THR A 31 -12.94 4.77 8.15
C THR A 31 -12.18 4.31 6.91
N ILE A 32 -10.85 4.27 6.97
CA ILE A 32 -9.98 3.77 5.90
C ILE A 32 -9.49 2.38 6.25
N ASP A 33 -9.92 1.40 5.45
CA ASP A 33 -9.53 -0.02 5.60
C ASP A 33 -8.24 -0.38 4.84
N GLY A 34 -7.85 0.44 3.85
CA GLY A 34 -6.73 0.14 2.98
C GLY A 34 -6.17 1.37 2.30
N ILE A 35 -4.85 1.36 2.07
CA ILE A 35 -4.10 2.40 1.39
C ILE A 35 -3.37 1.73 0.23
N LEU A 36 -3.44 2.37 -0.94
CA LEU A 36 -2.74 1.98 -2.15
C LEU A 36 -1.98 3.20 -2.66
N VAL A 37 -0.69 3.01 -2.94
CA VAL A 37 0.18 4.05 -3.51
C VAL A 37 0.61 3.60 -4.90
N GLN A 38 0.32 4.43 -5.91
CA GLN A 38 0.71 4.14 -7.28
C GLN A 38 2.21 4.35 -7.47
N LEU A 39 2.88 3.33 -8.03
CA LEU A 39 4.29 3.38 -8.39
C LEU A 39 4.45 3.51 -9.91
N PRO A 40 5.52 4.14 -10.42
CA PRO A 40 6.63 4.74 -9.66
C PRO A 40 6.29 6.13 -9.09
N LEU A 41 6.91 6.49 -7.96
CA LEU A 41 6.81 7.84 -7.40
C LEU A 41 7.74 8.84 -8.14
N PRO A 42 7.46 10.16 -8.04
CA PRO A 42 8.34 11.20 -8.55
C PRO A 42 9.80 11.07 -8.06
N ALA A 43 10.73 11.56 -8.89
CA ALA A 43 12.15 11.54 -8.57
C ALA A 43 12.45 12.36 -7.28
N GLY A 44 13.08 11.72 -6.30
CA GLY A 44 13.44 12.34 -5.02
C GLY A 44 12.61 11.86 -3.82
N ILE A 45 11.57 11.06 -4.04
CA ILE A 45 10.84 10.37 -2.97
C ILE A 45 11.38 8.96 -2.81
N ASP A 46 11.69 8.58 -1.57
CA ASP A 46 12.11 7.22 -1.24
C ASP A 46 10.89 6.28 -1.15
N ASN A 47 10.73 5.44 -2.18
CA ASN A 47 9.68 4.42 -2.24
C ASN A 47 9.68 3.53 -0.99
N VAL A 48 10.85 3.16 -0.44
CA VAL A 48 10.93 2.25 0.70
C VAL A 48 10.32 2.91 1.93
N LYS A 49 10.65 4.19 2.20
CA LYS A 49 10.06 4.93 3.31
C LYS A 49 8.56 5.07 3.19
N VAL A 50 8.06 5.31 1.98
CA VAL A 50 6.61 5.42 1.72
C VAL A 50 5.91 4.09 2.02
N LEU A 51 6.45 2.99 1.52
CA LEU A 51 5.87 1.65 1.74
C LEU A 51 5.96 1.20 3.20
N GLU A 52 7.05 1.52 3.90
CA GLU A 52 7.21 1.25 5.33
C GLU A 52 6.31 2.11 6.21
N ARG A 53 5.84 3.27 5.70
CA ARG A 53 4.97 4.14 6.47
C ARG A 53 3.52 3.69 6.47
N ILE A 54 3.08 2.93 5.47
CA ILE A 54 1.71 2.40 5.41
C ILE A 54 1.54 1.35 6.51
N ALA A 55 0.50 1.46 7.34
CA ALA A 55 0.26 0.49 8.40
C ALA A 55 0.12 -0.94 7.80
N PRO A 56 0.78 -1.98 8.34
CA PRO A 56 0.79 -3.31 7.74
C PRO A 56 -0.59 -3.95 7.54
N ASP A 57 -1.57 -3.56 8.36
CA ASP A 57 -2.97 -3.99 8.29
C ASP A 57 -3.79 -3.22 7.23
N LYS A 58 -3.30 -2.07 6.76
CA LYS A 58 -3.90 -1.27 5.67
C LYS A 58 -3.11 -1.35 4.36
N ASP A 59 -2.00 -2.08 4.32
CA ASP A 59 -1.18 -2.30 3.12
C ASP A 59 -1.85 -3.31 2.18
N VAL A 60 -2.62 -2.77 1.22
CA VAL A 60 -3.40 -3.58 0.26
C VAL A 60 -2.51 -4.24 -0.79
N ASP A 61 -1.40 -3.60 -1.15
CA ASP A 61 -0.45 -4.15 -2.13
C ASP A 61 0.45 -5.23 -1.53
N GLY A 62 0.62 -5.24 -0.20
CA GLY A 62 1.42 -6.24 0.51
C GLY A 62 2.92 -5.98 0.42
N PHE A 63 3.33 -4.74 0.11
CA PHE A 63 4.73 -4.37 -0.09
C PHE A 63 5.42 -3.88 1.19
N HIS A 64 4.68 -3.64 2.27
CA HIS A 64 5.29 -3.35 3.55
C HIS A 64 6.22 -4.52 3.96
N PRO A 65 7.48 -4.28 4.40
CA PRO A 65 8.46 -5.34 4.67
C PRO A 65 7.96 -6.43 5.61
N TYR A 66 7.14 -6.07 6.59
CA TYR A 66 6.41 -7.04 7.44
C TYR A 66 5.56 -8.02 6.64
N ASN A 67 4.73 -7.54 5.71
CA ASN A 67 3.84 -8.38 4.89
C ASN A 67 4.64 -9.25 3.92
N VAL A 68 5.68 -8.71 3.30
CA VAL A 68 6.63 -9.46 2.47
C VAL A 68 7.31 -10.56 3.29
N GLY A 69 7.81 -10.24 4.48
CA GLY A 69 8.45 -11.20 5.38
C GLY A 69 7.50 -12.33 5.82
N ARG A 70 6.24 -12.00 6.09
CA ARG A 70 5.18 -12.97 6.41
C ARG A 70 4.83 -13.86 5.21
N LEU A 71 4.85 -13.31 4.00
CA LEU A 71 4.68 -14.06 2.76
C LEU A 71 5.83 -15.06 2.54
N CYS A 72 7.09 -14.62 2.70
CA CYS A 72 8.28 -15.47 2.59
C CYS A 72 8.24 -16.64 3.58
N GLN A 73 7.71 -16.41 4.79
CA GLN A 73 7.49 -17.44 5.81
C GLN A 73 6.27 -18.34 5.57
N ARG A 74 5.56 -18.18 4.44
CA ARG A 74 4.31 -18.90 4.11
C ARG A 74 3.18 -18.69 5.14
N ALA A 75 3.20 -17.58 5.88
CA ALA A 75 2.19 -17.22 6.88
C ALA A 75 1.56 -15.84 6.63
N PRO A 76 1.06 -15.53 5.42
CA PRO A 76 0.59 -14.20 5.07
C PRO A 76 -0.66 -13.80 5.86
N ARG A 77 -0.74 -12.54 6.28
CA ARG A 77 -1.94 -11.94 6.88
C ARG A 77 -2.84 -11.33 5.81
N LEU A 78 -2.28 -10.43 5.02
CA LEU A 78 -2.81 -9.96 3.74
C LEU A 78 -1.99 -10.62 2.62
N ARG A 79 -2.65 -10.99 1.51
CA ARG A 79 -1.95 -11.56 0.34
C ARG A 79 -1.89 -10.50 -0.76
N PRO A 80 -0.70 -10.23 -1.34
CA PRO A 80 -0.55 -9.26 -2.41
C PRO A 80 -1.47 -9.60 -3.60
N CYS A 81 -2.15 -8.57 -4.13
CA CYS A 81 -3.25 -8.70 -5.08
C CYS A 81 -2.80 -9.32 -6.43
N THR A 82 -1.65 -8.90 -6.95
CA THR A 82 -1.09 -9.35 -8.24
C THR A 82 -0.70 -10.83 -8.27
N PRO A 83 0.18 -11.36 -7.39
CA PRO A 83 0.51 -12.78 -7.40
C PRO A 83 -0.69 -13.66 -7.03
N ARG A 84 -1.62 -13.17 -6.19
CA ARG A 84 -2.89 -13.87 -5.93
C ARG A 84 -3.68 -14.03 -7.22
N GLY A 85 -3.82 -12.96 -8.01
CA GLY A 85 -4.52 -12.98 -9.29
C GLY A 85 -3.93 -14.02 -10.26
N ILE A 86 -2.60 -14.07 -10.38
CA ILE A 86 -1.90 -15.04 -11.25
C ILE A 86 -2.19 -16.48 -10.82
N VAL A 87 -2.09 -16.79 -9.53
CA VAL A 87 -2.38 -18.14 -9.02
C VAL A 87 -3.83 -18.53 -9.29
N THR A 88 -4.79 -17.62 -9.05
CA THR A 88 -6.20 -17.88 -9.34
C THR A 88 -6.49 -18.12 -10.82
N LEU A 89 -5.75 -17.48 -11.73
CA LEU A 89 -5.85 -17.74 -13.16
C LEU A 89 -5.27 -19.10 -13.57
N LEU A 90 -4.26 -19.60 -12.86
CA LEU A 90 -3.66 -20.93 -13.11
C LEU A 90 -4.49 -22.08 -12.53
N GLU A 91 -5.27 -21.82 -11.47
CA GLU A 91 -6.14 -22.80 -10.82
C GLU A 91 -7.51 -22.97 -11.51
N ARG A 92 -7.79 -22.17 -12.56
CA ARG A 92 -9.02 -22.21 -13.35
C ARG A 92 -8.74 -22.70 -14.77
#